data_AF-A0A346S5Q1-F1
#
_entry.id   AF-A0A346S5Q1-F1
#
_cell.length_a   1.000
_cell.length_b   1.000
_cell.length_c   1.000
_cell.angle_alpha   90.00
_cell.angle_beta   90.00
_cell.angle_gamma   90.00
#
_symmetry.space_group_name_H-M   'P 1'
#
loop_
_entity.id
_entity.type
_entity.pdbx_description
1 polymer ?
#
loop_
_entity_poly.entity_id
_entity_poly.type
_entity_poly.pdbx_seq_one_letter_code
_entity_poly.pdbx_strand_id
1 'polypeptide(L)'
;MLNRDARKQLKELVPPFMIATKRWLLDQGLSLHFLDNAVRSRTLIPLTAGVYTLYEKSISWHGVVASLQRMSEKPVHVGGLKALDIAGLAHFLTTSEEVRIPLFSESPLPAWIRRIPVDATFEGHSTLRLWPESIMTNPRFLHEHDWLEARPPVLYSCPEKAILEVLAEVPSMVSFEHANALMQGLSSLSPRKIDTLLKACRSIKVKRLFLWLAERQDHAWFKHLNPNAYDLGAGKRVIAKNGKLNARWAITVPEEMHEESREHG
;
A
#
# COMPACT_ATOMS: atom_id res chain seq x y z
N MET A 1 41.05 4.14 13.86
CA MET A 1 40.40 3.30 12.83
C MET A 1 38.87 3.26 13.01
N LEU A 2 38.35 2.91 14.19
CA LEU A 2 36.90 2.87 14.53
C LEU A 2 36.03 4.03 14.00
N ASN A 3 36.50 5.29 14.03
CA ASN A 3 35.70 6.45 13.61
C ASN A 3 35.61 6.61 12.08
N ARG A 4 36.55 6.03 11.30
CA ARG A 4 36.51 6.07 9.83
C ARG A 4 35.54 5.03 9.29
N ASP A 5 35.55 3.84 9.87
CA ASP A 5 34.67 2.73 9.48
C ASP A 5 33.21 3.05 9.83
N ALA A 6 32.95 3.59 11.03
CA ALA A 6 31.62 4.03 11.44
C ALA A 6 31.06 5.14 10.51
N ARG A 7 31.90 6.06 10.02
CA ARG A 7 31.49 7.09 9.05
C ARG A 7 31.17 6.51 7.68
N LYS A 8 31.93 5.51 7.23
CA LYS A 8 31.65 4.81 5.97
C LYS A 8 30.32 4.06 6.07
N GLN A 9 30.15 3.28 7.14
CA GLN A 9 28.91 2.56 7.43
C GLN A 9 27.72 3.51 7.51
N LEU A 10 27.83 4.65 8.19
CA LEU A 10 26.75 5.62 8.30
C LEU A 10 26.27 6.13 6.92
N LYS A 11 27.19 6.37 5.97
CA LYS A 11 26.86 6.80 4.60
C LYS A 11 26.16 5.71 3.80
N GLU A 12 26.51 4.44 4.03
CA GLU A 12 25.86 3.30 3.39
C GLU A 12 24.46 3.05 3.97
N LEU A 13 24.30 3.24 5.28
CA LEU A 13 23.02 3.06 5.98
C LEU A 13 22.01 4.16 5.64
N VAL A 14 22.46 5.42 5.59
CA VAL A 14 21.62 6.62 5.38
C VAL A 14 22.10 7.36 4.13
N PRO A 15 21.93 6.78 2.94
CA PRO A 15 22.43 7.41 1.73
C PRO A 15 21.47 8.55 1.32
N PRO A 16 21.80 9.39 0.31
CA PRO A 16 20.96 10.52 -0.03
C PRO A 16 19.50 10.15 -0.26
N PHE A 17 18.60 11.06 0.06
CA PHE A 17 17.15 10.88 0.04
C PHE A 17 16.53 9.97 1.10
N MET A 18 17.33 9.28 1.90
CA MET A 18 16.85 8.40 2.95
C MET A 18 16.94 9.04 4.34
N ILE A 19 16.26 8.40 5.29
CA ILE A 19 16.23 8.79 6.69
C ILE A 19 16.54 7.57 7.56
N ALA A 20 16.91 7.78 8.81
CA ALA A 20 17.08 6.71 9.77
C ALA A 20 16.67 7.12 11.17
N THR A 21 16.12 6.18 11.93
CA THR A 21 15.87 6.36 13.36
C THR A 21 17.14 6.13 14.17
N LYS A 22 17.27 6.81 15.32
CA LYS A 22 18.37 6.55 16.27
C LYS A 22 18.44 5.07 16.64
N ARG A 23 17.28 4.48 16.96
CA ARG A 23 17.16 3.07 17.34
C ARG A 23 17.70 2.15 16.26
N TRP A 24 17.23 2.30 15.02
CA TRP A 24 17.71 1.47 13.93
C TRP A 24 19.22 1.61 13.69
N LEU A 25 19.79 2.82 13.77
CA LEU A 25 21.24 3.01 13.64
C LEU A 25 22.03 2.29 14.75
N LEU A 26 21.53 2.27 15.99
CA LEU A 26 22.12 1.50 17.08
C LEU A 26 22.03 0.00 16.79
N ASP A 27 20.89 -0.48 16.28
CA ASP A 27 20.66 -1.88 15.91
C ASP A 27 21.57 -2.32 14.75
N GLN A 28 22.03 -1.38 13.90
CA GLN A 28 23.05 -1.63 12.87
C GLN A 28 24.49 -1.64 13.44
N GLY A 29 24.69 -1.50 14.75
CA GLY A 29 25.99 -1.59 15.41
C GLY A 29 26.74 -0.26 15.55
N LEU A 30 26.14 0.87 15.21
CA LEU A 30 26.74 2.18 15.49
C LEU A 30 26.62 2.52 16.97
N SER A 31 27.72 2.91 17.62
CA SER A 31 27.70 3.25 19.05
C SER A 31 26.92 4.54 19.34
N LEU A 32 26.28 4.60 20.52
CA LEU A 32 25.59 5.79 21.01
C LEU A 32 26.49 7.05 20.99
N HIS A 33 27.73 6.91 21.48
CA HIS A 33 28.71 7.99 21.49
C HIS A 33 29.03 8.51 20.07
N PHE A 34 29.14 7.62 19.08
CA PHE A 34 29.34 8.01 17.69
C PHE A 34 28.14 8.79 17.14
N LEU A 35 26.92 8.30 17.38
CA LEU A 35 25.69 8.97 16.91
C LEU A 35 25.52 10.35 17.54
N ASP A 36 25.74 10.48 18.84
CA ASP A 36 25.64 11.77 19.53
C ASP A 36 26.70 12.77 19.02
N ASN A 37 27.92 12.29 18.73
CA ASN A 37 28.94 13.12 18.10
C ASN A 37 28.59 13.49 16.64
N ALA A 38 27.98 12.58 15.86
CA ALA A 38 27.55 12.85 14.50
C ALA A 38 26.42 13.90 14.45
N VAL A 39 25.50 13.86 15.43
CA VAL A 39 24.46 14.88 15.58
C VAL A 39 25.07 16.23 16.00
N ARG A 40 25.95 16.24 17.02
CA ARG A 40 26.64 17.45 17.49
C ARG A 40 27.45 18.13 16.38
N SER A 41 28.12 17.34 15.55
CA SER A 41 28.92 17.82 14.40
C SER A 41 28.09 18.11 13.14
N ARG A 42 26.75 18.03 13.21
CA ARG A 42 25.83 18.23 12.07
C ARG A 42 26.05 17.28 10.89
N THR A 43 26.77 16.18 11.09
CA THR A 43 26.84 15.09 10.11
C THR A 43 25.49 14.39 10.02
N LEU A 44 24.87 14.09 11.16
CA LEU A 44 23.46 13.67 11.23
C LEU A 44 22.59 14.88 11.52
N ILE A 45 21.69 15.17 10.59
CA ILE A 45 20.79 16.31 10.63
C ILE A 45 19.44 15.83 11.18
N PRO A 46 18.98 16.34 12.32
CA PRO A 46 17.69 15.95 12.90
C PRO A 46 16.53 16.49 12.05
N LEU A 47 15.55 15.63 11.77
CA LEU A 47 14.30 15.99 11.09
C LEU A 47 13.15 16.09 12.08
N THR A 48 13.11 15.15 13.02
CA THR A 48 12.23 15.16 14.18
C THR A 48 12.90 14.38 15.31
N ALA A 49 12.26 14.26 16.46
CA ALA A 49 12.82 13.57 17.61
C ALA A 49 13.22 12.12 17.26
N GLY A 50 14.53 11.86 17.27
CA GLY A 50 15.10 10.53 17.02
C GLY A 50 15.14 10.09 15.55
N VAL A 51 14.89 10.99 14.58
CA VAL A 51 14.98 10.69 13.14
C VAL A 51 15.92 11.66 12.45
N TYR A 52 16.82 11.13 11.63
CA TYR A 52 17.92 11.85 11.03
C TYR A 52 18.06 11.59 9.54
N THR A 53 18.70 12.53 8.84
CA THR A 53 19.25 12.38 7.49
C THR A 53 20.71 12.79 7.49
N LEU A 54 21.47 12.43 6.45
CA LEU A 54 22.77 13.04 6.15
C LEU A 54 22.65 14.26 5.22
N TYR A 55 21.46 14.49 4.62
CA TYR A 55 21.25 15.47 3.55
C TYR A 55 19.92 16.21 3.74
N GLU A 56 19.98 17.49 4.11
CA GLU A 56 18.80 18.30 4.47
C GLU A 56 17.87 18.62 3.28
N LYS A 57 18.44 18.91 2.11
CA LYS A 57 17.68 19.37 0.92
C LYS A 57 17.31 18.25 -0.06
N SER A 58 17.23 17.02 0.40
CA SER A 58 17.09 15.88 -0.52
C SER A 58 16.14 14.82 -0.01
N ILE A 59 15.16 15.07 0.84
CA ILE A 59 14.24 13.99 1.27
C ILE A 59 13.12 13.82 0.25
N SER A 60 12.81 12.57 -0.10
CA SER A 60 11.69 12.22 -0.96
C SER A 60 10.74 11.27 -0.24
N TRP A 61 9.46 11.24 -0.63
CA TRP A 61 8.52 10.29 -0.04
C TRP A 61 8.97 8.83 -0.28
N HIS A 62 9.53 8.55 -1.46
CA HIS A 62 10.11 7.24 -1.76
C HIS A 62 11.21 6.86 -0.78
N GLY A 63 12.14 7.79 -0.51
CA GLY A 63 13.22 7.58 0.43
C GLY A 63 12.72 7.39 1.86
N VAL A 64 11.67 8.12 2.28
CA VAL A 64 11.00 7.91 3.58
C VAL A 64 10.39 6.50 3.67
N VAL A 65 9.67 6.06 2.64
CA VAL A 65 9.04 4.73 2.59
C VAL A 65 10.08 3.62 2.55
N ALA A 66 11.07 3.71 1.66
CA ALA A 66 12.15 2.73 1.58
C ALA A 66 12.93 2.64 2.90
N SER A 67 13.12 3.76 3.59
CA SER A 67 13.71 3.78 4.94
C SER A 67 12.80 3.07 5.93
N LEU A 68 11.51 3.42 5.97
CA LEU A 68 10.53 2.78 6.85
C LEU A 68 10.51 1.26 6.65
N GLN A 69 10.50 0.79 5.41
CA GLN A 69 10.45 -0.63 5.06
C GLN A 69 11.67 -1.40 5.58
N ARG A 70 12.87 -0.80 5.49
CA ARG A 70 14.10 -1.38 6.03
C ARG A 70 14.17 -1.37 7.56
N MET A 71 13.50 -0.39 8.19
CA MET A 71 13.54 -0.20 9.64
C MET A 71 12.40 -0.92 10.38
N SER A 72 11.38 -1.39 9.67
CA SER A 72 10.20 -1.97 10.29
C SER A 72 10.39 -3.45 10.59
N GLU A 73 10.07 -3.87 11.82
CA GLU A 73 10.06 -5.27 12.23
C GLU A 73 8.89 -6.05 11.57
N LYS A 74 7.79 -5.35 11.28
CA LYS A 74 6.61 -5.89 10.60
C LYS A 74 6.54 -5.40 9.15
N PRO A 75 6.02 -6.21 8.21
CA PRO A 75 5.88 -5.81 6.82
C PRO A 75 5.06 -4.53 6.68
N VAL A 76 5.54 -3.64 5.82
CA VAL A 76 4.84 -2.43 5.39
C VAL A 76 5.06 -2.23 3.90
N HIS A 77 4.00 -1.97 3.15
CA HIS A 77 4.07 -1.77 1.71
C HIS A 77 3.19 -0.60 1.28
N VAL A 78 3.53 0.00 0.14
CA VAL A 78 2.64 0.95 -0.53
C VAL A 78 1.49 0.16 -1.15
N GLY A 79 0.26 0.51 -0.81
CA GLY A 79 -0.93 -0.21 -1.28
C GLY A 79 -1.97 0.69 -1.92
N GLY A 80 -3.14 0.11 -2.19
CA GLY A 80 -4.30 0.85 -2.68
C GLY A 80 -4.04 1.62 -3.99
N LEU A 81 -4.57 2.85 -4.09
CA LEU A 81 -4.52 3.65 -5.32
C LEU A 81 -3.10 3.98 -5.75
N LYS A 82 -2.19 4.30 -4.82
CA LYS A 82 -0.81 4.64 -5.15
C LYS A 82 -0.05 3.44 -5.73
N ALA A 83 -0.37 2.22 -5.29
CA ALA A 83 0.22 1.01 -5.87
C ALA A 83 -0.26 0.77 -7.32
N LEU A 84 -1.54 1.05 -7.61
CA LEU A 84 -2.06 1.01 -8.99
C LEU A 84 -1.42 2.10 -9.87
N ASP A 85 -1.23 3.30 -9.32
CA ASP A 85 -0.57 4.43 -9.99
C ASP A 85 0.88 4.12 -10.37
N ILE A 86 1.67 3.58 -9.41
CA ILE A 86 3.03 3.09 -9.68
C ILE A 86 3.04 2.00 -10.76
N ALA A 87 2.02 1.13 -10.79
CA ALA A 87 1.88 0.10 -11.82
C ALA A 87 1.38 0.62 -13.18
N GLY A 88 1.09 1.92 -13.31
CA GLY A 88 0.54 2.52 -14.52
C GLY A 88 -0.90 2.12 -14.81
N LEU A 89 -1.68 1.73 -13.80
CA LEU A 89 -3.06 1.24 -13.93
C LEU A 89 -4.09 2.19 -13.31
N ALA A 90 -3.71 3.44 -13.11
CA ALA A 90 -4.54 4.45 -12.46
C ALA A 90 -4.74 5.69 -13.34
N HIS A 91 -4.86 5.49 -14.67
CA HIS A 91 -5.05 6.55 -15.68
C HIS A 91 -6.30 7.43 -15.48
N PHE A 92 -7.21 7.02 -14.58
CA PHE A 92 -8.42 7.76 -14.22
C PHE A 92 -8.32 8.52 -12.90
N LEU A 93 -7.15 8.52 -12.25
CA LEU A 93 -6.92 9.36 -11.08
C LEU A 93 -6.87 10.82 -11.52
N THR A 94 -7.76 11.63 -10.95
CA THR A 94 -7.56 13.08 -10.94
C THR A 94 -6.24 13.36 -10.22
N THR A 95 -5.39 14.18 -10.83
CA THR A 95 -4.18 14.69 -10.19
C THR A 95 -4.61 15.54 -9.00
N SER A 96 -4.65 14.95 -7.81
CA SER A 96 -4.74 15.73 -6.58
C SER A 96 -3.46 16.52 -6.42
N GLU A 97 -3.55 17.78 -5.99
CA GLU A 97 -2.38 18.58 -5.62
C GLU A 97 -1.62 17.95 -4.44
N GLU A 98 -2.28 17.11 -3.63
CA GLU A 98 -1.69 16.44 -2.48
C GLU A 98 -1.26 14.99 -2.79
N VAL A 99 0.05 14.71 -2.65
CA VAL A 99 0.58 13.35 -2.84
C VAL A 99 0.27 12.49 -1.62
N ARG A 100 -0.72 11.60 -1.74
CA ARG A 100 -1.10 10.63 -0.69
C ARG A 100 -0.42 9.28 -0.89
N ILE A 101 0.17 8.76 0.18
CA ILE A 101 0.90 7.49 0.20
C ILE A 101 0.22 6.52 1.20
N PRO A 102 -0.65 5.62 0.72
CA PRO A 102 -1.27 4.58 1.54
C PRO A 102 -0.24 3.52 1.90
N LEU A 103 0.01 3.35 3.19
CA LEU A 103 0.92 2.35 3.75
C LEU A 103 0.12 1.30 4.51
N PHE A 104 0.23 0.07 4.06
CA PHE A 104 -0.49 -1.07 4.62
C PHE A 104 0.45 -1.86 5.51
N SER A 105 0.08 -2.02 6.78
CA SER A 105 0.84 -2.81 7.75
C SER A 105 -0.09 -3.47 8.76
N GLU A 106 0.39 -4.49 9.46
CA GLU A 106 -0.31 -5.07 10.60
C GLU A 106 -0.27 -4.11 11.80
N SER A 107 0.85 -3.39 11.96
CA SER A 107 1.10 -2.48 13.08
C SER A 107 0.83 -1.03 12.71
N PRO A 108 0.50 -0.15 13.69
CA PRO A 108 0.40 1.28 13.44
C PRO A 108 1.70 1.86 12.89
N LEU A 109 1.58 2.85 12.00
CA LEU A 109 2.76 3.57 11.50
C LEU A 109 3.47 4.33 12.64
N PRO A 110 4.80 4.42 12.62
CA PRO A 110 5.53 5.21 13.59
C PRO A 110 5.10 6.68 13.58
N ALA A 111 4.91 7.28 14.75
CA ALA A 111 4.42 8.66 14.88
C ALA A 111 5.30 9.71 14.19
N TRP A 112 6.60 9.42 14.01
CA TRP A 112 7.54 10.33 13.34
C TRP A 112 7.23 10.53 11.86
N ILE A 113 6.55 9.58 11.19
CA ILE A 113 6.34 9.63 9.74
C ILE A 113 5.55 10.87 9.30
N ARG A 114 4.60 11.30 10.14
CA ARG A 114 3.76 12.49 9.91
C ARG A 114 4.47 13.81 10.17
N ARG A 115 5.70 13.77 10.70
CA ARG A 115 6.48 14.95 11.08
C ARG A 115 7.68 15.17 10.15
N ILE A 116 7.86 14.32 9.15
CA ILE A 116 8.94 14.47 8.18
C ILE A 116 8.58 15.61 7.21
N PRO A 117 9.47 16.58 6.98
CA PRO A 117 9.21 17.68 6.07
C PRO A 117 9.35 17.21 4.61
N VAL A 118 8.28 16.65 4.07
CA VAL A 118 8.19 16.19 2.67
C VAL A 118 6.80 16.53 2.12
N ASP A 119 6.75 16.81 0.81
CA ASP A 119 5.51 17.15 0.09
C ASP A 119 4.66 15.90 -0.19
N ALA A 120 4.34 15.13 0.85
CA ALA A 120 3.49 13.95 0.79
C ALA A 120 2.85 13.63 2.15
N THR A 121 1.62 13.13 2.11
CA THR A 121 0.87 12.68 3.30
C THR A 121 0.87 11.16 3.37
N PHE A 122 1.31 10.60 4.50
CA PHE A 122 1.34 9.15 4.73
C PHE A 122 0.09 8.69 5.49
N GLU A 123 -0.66 7.79 4.87
CA GLU A 123 -1.92 7.24 5.40
C GLU A 123 -1.69 5.79 5.85
N GLY A 124 -2.00 5.48 7.11
CA GLY A 124 -1.80 4.13 7.65
C GLY A 124 -3.05 3.28 7.55
N HIS A 125 -2.98 2.13 6.87
CA HIS A 125 -4.07 1.19 6.73
C HIS A 125 -3.72 -0.13 7.43
N SER A 126 -4.61 -0.58 8.33
CA SER A 126 -4.42 -1.86 9.02
C SER A 126 -4.77 -3.03 8.13
N THR A 127 -3.88 -4.01 8.07
CA THR A 127 -4.06 -5.23 7.27
C THR A 127 -4.69 -6.37 8.07
N LEU A 128 -4.86 -6.24 9.39
CA LEU A 128 -5.35 -7.32 10.27
C LEU A 128 -6.67 -7.93 9.80
N ARG A 129 -7.59 -7.10 9.27
CA ARG A 129 -8.91 -7.51 8.77
C ARG A 129 -8.95 -7.79 7.27
N LEU A 130 -7.81 -7.65 6.58
CA LEU A 130 -7.72 -7.78 5.13
C LEU A 130 -6.80 -8.95 4.75
N TRP A 131 -5.57 -8.98 5.25
CA TRP A 131 -4.54 -9.92 4.85
C TRP A 131 -3.99 -10.74 6.04
N PRO A 132 -3.72 -12.04 5.84
CA PRO A 132 -2.81 -12.77 6.71
C PRO A 132 -1.35 -12.42 6.41
N GLU A 133 -0.45 -12.71 7.36
CA GLU A 133 0.99 -12.48 7.22
C GLU A 133 1.60 -13.17 5.99
N SER A 134 1.06 -14.32 5.58
CA SER A 134 1.48 -15.05 4.38
C SER A 134 1.25 -14.30 3.07
N ILE A 135 0.32 -13.33 3.03
CA ILE A 135 0.15 -12.43 1.87
C ILE A 135 1.05 -11.20 1.99
N MET A 136 1.26 -10.73 3.22
CA MET A 136 2.05 -9.53 3.53
C MET A 136 3.54 -9.68 3.22
N THR A 137 4.08 -10.90 3.29
CA THR A 137 5.51 -11.19 3.10
C THR A 137 5.83 -11.88 1.78
N ASN A 138 4.81 -12.28 1.01
CA ASN A 138 5.01 -13.09 -0.18
C ASN A 138 5.38 -12.22 -1.39
N PRO A 139 6.57 -12.43 -1.99
CA PRO A 139 7.06 -11.62 -3.10
C PRO A 139 6.19 -11.75 -4.37
N ARG A 140 5.31 -12.75 -4.47
CA ARG A 140 4.35 -12.84 -5.58
C ARG A 140 3.31 -11.71 -5.58
N PHE A 141 3.10 -11.08 -4.42
CA PHE A 141 2.11 -10.00 -4.25
C PHE A 141 2.74 -8.64 -3.92
N LEU A 142 4.07 -8.57 -3.89
CA LEU A 142 4.84 -7.36 -3.69
C LEU A 142 5.75 -7.16 -4.90
N HIS A 143 5.67 -5.99 -5.50
CA HIS A 143 6.58 -5.58 -6.56
C HIS A 143 7.56 -4.54 -6.00
N GLU A 144 8.71 -4.42 -6.66
CA GLU A 144 9.71 -3.41 -6.37
C GLU A 144 9.56 -2.24 -7.34
N HIS A 145 9.61 -1.03 -6.80
CA HIS A 145 9.67 0.20 -7.59
C HIS A 145 11.04 0.85 -7.42
N ASP A 146 11.84 0.77 -8.47
CA ASP A 146 13.16 1.41 -8.57
C ASP A 146 12.99 2.90 -8.88
N TRP A 147 12.85 3.71 -7.83
CA TRP A 147 12.57 5.14 -7.93
C TRP A 147 13.83 6.00 -8.15
N LEU A 148 15.01 5.46 -7.85
CA LEU A 148 16.30 6.13 -8.06
C LEU A 148 17.43 5.10 -8.05
N GLU A 149 18.40 5.26 -8.96
CA GLU A 149 19.56 4.38 -9.06
C GLU A 149 20.34 4.30 -7.73
N ALA A 150 20.81 3.08 -7.41
CA ALA A 150 21.54 2.78 -6.16
C ALA A 150 20.78 3.17 -4.88
N ARG A 151 19.45 3.20 -4.92
CA ARG A 151 18.58 3.25 -3.75
C ARG A 151 17.87 1.92 -3.52
N PRO A 152 17.61 1.57 -2.26
CA PRO A 152 16.66 0.51 -1.96
C PRO A 152 15.30 0.80 -2.63
N PRO A 153 14.69 -0.19 -3.30
CA PRO A 153 13.41 -0.01 -3.95
C PRO A 153 12.31 0.24 -2.91
N VAL A 154 11.17 0.76 -3.38
CA VAL A 154 9.94 0.80 -2.59
C VAL A 154 9.13 -0.45 -2.90
N LEU A 155 8.78 -1.23 -1.87
CA LEU A 155 7.86 -2.36 -2.01
C LEU A 155 6.42 -1.86 -2.08
N TYR A 156 5.68 -2.30 -3.11
CA TYR A 156 4.28 -1.97 -3.29
C TYR A 156 3.43 -3.19 -3.66
N SER A 157 2.13 -3.15 -3.40
CA SER A 157 1.20 -4.21 -3.77
C SER A 157 1.16 -4.40 -5.29
N CYS A 158 1.25 -5.64 -5.77
CA CYS A 158 0.92 -5.93 -7.16
C CYS A 158 -0.54 -5.50 -7.48
N PRO A 159 -0.89 -5.26 -8.76
CA PRO A 159 -2.22 -4.76 -9.13
C PRO A 159 -3.38 -5.55 -8.55
N GLU A 160 -3.27 -6.89 -8.53
CA GLU A 160 -4.29 -7.79 -7.99
C GLU A 160 -4.56 -7.58 -6.49
N LYS A 161 -3.50 -7.31 -5.72
CA LYS A 161 -3.60 -7.03 -4.29
C LYS A 161 -4.05 -5.58 -4.04
N ALA A 162 -3.51 -4.65 -4.82
CA ALA A 162 -3.80 -3.22 -4.71
C ALA A 162 -5.28 -2.92 -4.94
N ILE A 163 -5.94 -3.53 -5.94
CA ILE A 163 -7.37 -3.31 -6.15
C ILE A 163 -8.23 -3.82 -4.97
N LEU A 164 -7.87 -4.95 -4.35
CA LEU A 164 -8.59 -5.45 -3.17
C LEU A 164 -8.39 -4.53 -1.95
N GLU A 165 -7.23 -3.88 -1.85
CA GLU A 165 -6.96 -2.84 -0.85
C GLU A 165 -7.80 -1.57 -1.11
N VAL A 166 -7.92 -1.12 -2.37
CA VAL A 166 -8.82 -0.01 -2.74
C VAL A 166 -10.27 -0.31 -2.34
N LEU A 167 -10.75 -1.53 -2.63
CA LEU A 167 -12.13 -1.93 -2.32
C LEU A 167 -12.41 -2.03 -0.82
N ALA A 168 -11.38 -2.15 0.03
CA ALA A 168 -11.54 -2.08 1.47
C ALA A 168 -12.06 -0.70 1.91
N GLU A 169 -11.70 0.34 1.17
CA GLU A 169 -12.00 1.75 1.45
C GLU A 169 -13.33 2.24 0.85
N VAL A 170 -14.08 1.40 0.13
CA VAL A 170 -15.38 1.76 -0.47
C VAL A 170 -16.52 1.62 0.55
N PRO A 171 -17.46 2.56 0.71
CA PRO A 171 -17.60 3.81 -0.02
C PRO A 171 -16.99 5.03 0.71
N SER A 172 -16.22 4.82 1.78
CA SER A 172 -15.81 5.89 2.69
C SER A 172 -14.76 6.83 2.11
N MET A 173 -13.66 6.28 1.58
CA MET A 173 -12.58 7.07 0.98
C MET A 173 -12.56 6.95 -0.54
N VAL A 174 -13.13 5.86 -1.08
CA VAL A 174 -13.22 5.60 -2.51
C VAL A 174 -14.69 5.39 -2.86
N SER A 175 -15.20 6.12 -3.85
CA SER A 175 -16.59 5.96 -4.30
C SER A 175 -16.77 4.66 -5.10
N PHE A 176 -18.02 4.23 -5.29
CA PHE A 176 -18.29 3.06 -6.12
C PHE A 176 -17.94 3.29 -7.59
N GLU A 177 -18.19 4.50 -8.08
CA GLU A 177 -17.92 4.94 -9.45
C GLU A 177 -16.41 4.92 -9.72
N HIS A 178 -15.61 5.44 -8.78
CA HIS A 178 -14.16 5.41 -8.89
C HIS A 178 -13.64 3.96 -8.83
N ALA A 179 -14.14 3.14 -7.90
CA ALA A 179 -13.77 1.72 -7.86
C ALA A 179 -14.12 0.98 -9.17
N ASN A 180 -15.26 1.30 -9.78
CA ASN A 180 -15.68 0.73 -11.06
C ASN A 180 -14.80 1.19 -12.23
N ALA A 181 -14.47 2.48 -12.30
CA ALA A 181 -13.57 3.03 -13.32
C ALA A 181 -12.17 2.40 -13.24
N LEU A 182 -11.65 2.19 -12.03
CA LEU A 182 -10.39 1.46 -11.85
C LEU A 182 -10.52 0.03 -12.36
N MET A 183 -11.59 -0.69 -11.97
CA MET A 183 -11.84 -2.06 -12.42
C MET A 183 -11.92 -2.19 -13.94
N GLN A 184 -12.43 -1.19 -14.66
CA GLN A 184 -12.45 -1.17 -16.14
C GLN A 184 -11.04 -1.26 -16.75
N GLY A 185 -10.04 -0.59 -16.14
CA GLY A 185 -8.65 -0.60 -16.61
C GLY A 185 -7.85 -1.87 -16.28
N LEU A 186 -8.43 -2.82 -15.55
CA LEU A 186 -7.74 -4.00 -15.02
C LEU A 186 -7.94 -5.26 -15.86
N SER A 187 -7.87 -5.16 -17.19
CA SER A 187 -8.05 -6.29 -18.11
C SER A 187 -6.89 -7.30 -18.12
N SER A 188 -5.73 -6.94 -17.55
CA SER A 188 -4.49 -7.72 -17.56
C SER A 188 -4.18 -8.46 -16.25
N LEU A 189 -5.10 -8.47 -15.27
CA LEU A 189 -4.87 -9.14 -13.98
C LEU A 189 -4.65 -10.65 -14.16
N SER A 190 -3.76 -11.21 -13.34
CA SER A 190 -3.52 -12.65 -13.29
C SER A 190 -4.63 -13.36 -12.50
N PRO A 191 -5.44 -14.25 -13.14
CA PRO A 191 -6.49 -14.97 -12.42
C PRO A 191 -5.93 -15.85 -11.28
N ARG A 192 -4.71 -16.38 -11.44
CA ARG A 192 -4.04 -17.18 -10.41
C ARG A 192 -3.70 -16.37 -9.16
N LYS A 193 -3.23 -15.14 -9.33
CA LYS A 193 -2.95 -14.24 -8.20
C LYS A 193 -4.26 -13.83 -7.51
N ILE A 194 -5.28 -13.45 -8.28
CA ILE A 194 -6.61 -13.10 -7.75
C ILE A 194 -7.24 -14.26 -6.98
N ASP A 195 -7.23 -15.48 -7.52
CA ASP A 195 -7.76 -16.67 -6.82
C ASP A 195 -7.08 -16.88 -5.47
N THR A 196 -5.74 -16.78 -5.43
CA THR A 196 -4.98 -16.91 -4.18
C THR A 196 -5.33 -15.81 -3.18
N LEU A 197 -5.43 -14.56 -3.65
CA LEU A 197 -5.76 -13.41 -2.82
C LEU A 197 -7.20 -13.48 -2.30
N LEU A 198 -8.18 -13.88 -3.11
CA LEU A 198 -9.58 -14.02 -2.69
C LEU A 198 -9.76 -15.14 -1.66
N LYS A 199 -9.03 -16.25 -1.79
CA LYS A 199 -8.99 -17.32 -0.77
C LYS A 199 -8.40 -16.83 0.55
N ALA A 200 -7.31 -16.06 0.49
CA ALA A 200 -6.61 -15.57 1.68
C ALA A 200 -7.26 -14.32 2.33
N CYS A 201 -8.00 -13.52 1.55
CA CYS A 201 -8.60 -12.27 2.02
C CYS A 201 -9.55 -12.55 3.19
N ARG A 202 -9.43 -11.74 4.25
CA ARG A 202 -10.26 -11.87 5.46
C ARG A 202 -11.55 -11.05 5.39
N SER A 203 -11.67 -10.14 4.41
CA SER A 203 -12.81 -9.24 4.29
C SER A 203 -13.86 -9.76 3.31
N ILE A 204 -14.98 -10.26 3.86
CA ILE A 204 -16.15 -10.68 3.07
C ILE A 204 -16.67 -9.55 2.18
N LYS A 205 -16.68 -8.32 2.69
CA LYS A 205 -17.06 -7.11 1.96
C LYS A 205 -16.22 -6.97 0.68
N VAL A 206 -14.90 -7.05 0.82
CA VAL A 206 -13.96 -6.85 -0.30
C VAL A 206 -14.13 -7.93 -1.36
N LYS A 207 -14.23 -9.21 -0.96
CA LYS A 207 -14.44 -10.32 -1.91
C LYS A 207 -15.72 -10.14 -2.72
N ARG A 208 -16.84 -9.90 -2.05
CA ARG A 208 -18.15 -9.73 -2.72
C ARG A 208 -18.17 -8.51 -3.63
N LEU A 209 -17.61 -7.39 -3.16
CA LEU A 209 -17.54 -6.17 -3.95
C LEU A 209 -16.64 -6.34 -5.18
N PHE A 210 -15.50 -7.01 -5.03
CA PHE A 210 -14.61 -7.33 -6.15
C PHE A 210 -15.31 -8.19 -7.19
N LEU A 211 -15.97 -9.28 -6.78
CA LEU A 211 -16.66 -10.19 -7.70
C LEU A 211 -17.80 -9.50 -8.43
N TRP A 212 -18.57 -8.64 -7.74
CA TRP A 212 -19.63 -7.85 -8.37
C TRP A 212 -19.08 -6.88 -9.42
N LEU A 213 -18.01 -6.14 -9.11
CA LEU A 213 -17.38 -5.24 -10.09
C LEU A 213 -16.73 -6.01 -11.24
N ALA A 214 -16.05 -7.11 -10.96
CA ALA A 214 -15.37 -7.92 -11.97
C ALA A 214 -16.35 -8.52 -12.98
N GLU A 215 -17.50 -9.00 -12.49
CA GLU A 215 -18.59 -9.49 -13.33
C GLU A 215 -19.16 -8.40 -14.23
N ARG A 216 -19.33 -7.18 -13.70
CA ARG A 216 -19.84 -6.04 -14.47
C ARG A 216 -18.92 -5.61 -15.60
N GLN A 217 -17.61 -5.73 -15.40
CA GLN A 217 -16.61 -5.38 -16.40
C GLN A 217 -16.37 -6.49 -17.43
N ASP A 218 -16.90 -7.70 -17.19
CA ASP A 218 -16.80 -8.88 -18.05
C ASP A 218 -15.38 -9.15 -18.60
N HIS A 219 -14.37 -8.98 -17.74
CA HIS A 219 -13.00 -9.24 -18.15
C HIS A 219 -12.76 -10.72 -18.44
N ALA A 220 -11.99 -11.01 -19.49
CA ALA A 220 -11.69 -12.39 -19.90
C ALA A 220 -11.06 -13.26 -18.79
N TRP A 221 -10.37 -12.67 -17.81
CA TRP A 221 -9.80 -13.39 -16.67
C TRP A 221 -10.85 -13.84 -15.64
N PHE A 222 -12.04 -13.22 -15.61
CA PHE A 222 -13.07 -13.50 -14.61
C PHE A 222 -13.60 -14.94 -14.71
N LYS A 223 -13.75 -15.47 -15.93
CA LYS A 223 -14.20 -16.85 -16.19
C LYS A 223 -13.29 -17.94 -15.58
N HIS A 224 -12.07 -17.57 -15.19
CA HIS A 224 -11.12 -18.49 -14.55
C HIS A 224 -11.23 -18.49 -13.02
N LEU A 225 -12.09 -17.65 -12.44
CA LEU A 225 -12.37 -17.64 -11.02
C LEU A 225 -13.53 -18.58 -10.71
N ASN A 226 -13.48 -19.24 -9.55
CA ASN A 226 -14.59 -20.05 -9.04
C ASN A 226 -15.15 -19.41 -7.76
N PRO A 227 -16.24 -18.63 -7.85
CA PRO A 227 -16.85 -17.98 -6.69
C PRO A 227 -17.20 -18.94 -5.53
N ASN A 228 -17.54 -20.19 -5.83
CA ASN A 228 -17.88 -21.20 -4.83
C ASN A 228 -16.66 -21.66 -4.00
N ALA A 229 -15.44 -21.38 -4.46
CA ALA A 229 -14.22 -21.72 -3.74
C ALA A 229 -13.81 -20.67 -2.69
N TYR A 230 -14.54 -19.56 -2.58
CA TYR A 230 -14.22 -18.47 -1.68
C TYR A 230 -15.22 -18.41 -0.53
N ASP A 231 -14.72 -18.16 0.69
CA ASP A 231 -15.60 -17.78 1.78
C ASP A 231 -16.16 -16.38 1.51
N LEU A 232 -17.41 -16.33 1.05
CA LEU A 232 -18.20 -15.13 0.83
C LEU A 232 -19.11 -14.84 2.03
N GLY A 233 -19.04 -15.59 3.14
CA GLY A 233 -19.92 -15.41 4.30
C GLY A 233 -21.41 -15.59 3.99
N ALA A 234 -22.24 -15.46 5.03
CA ALA A 234 -23.69 -15.61 4.93
C ALA A 234 -24.44 -14.26 5.00
N GLY A 235 -25.67 -14.25 4.50
CA GLY A 235 -26.59 -13.11 4.64
C GLY A 235 -26.29 -11.91 3.74
N LYS A 236 -27.19 -10.92 3.79
CA LYS A 236 -27.10 -9.66 3.04
C LYS A 236 -26.15 -8.69 3.75
N ARG A 237 -25.34 -7.96 2.99
CA ARG A 237 -24.41 -6.96 3.52
C ARG A 237 -24.70 -5.59 2.92
N VAL A 238 -24.98 -4.62 3.77
CA VAL A 238 -25.14 -3.22 3.34
C VAL A 238 -23.75 -2.64 3.07
N ILE A 239 -23.48 -2.24 1.82
CA ILE A 239 -22.30 -1.46 1.45
C ILE A 239 -22.75 -0.05 1.01
N ALA A 240 -23.70 0.05 0.09
CA ALA A 240 -24.42 1.29 -0.21
C ALA A 240 -25.66 1.43 0.70
N LYS A 241 -25.73 2.46 1.53
CA LYS A 241 -26.83 2.65 2.51
C LYS A 241 -28.21 2.81 1.84
N ASN A 242 -28.27 3.55 0.73
CA ASN A 242 -29.49 3.78 -0.04
C ASN A 242 -29.43 3.05 -1.39
N GLY A 243 -28.75 1.90 -1.41
CA GLY A 243 -28.55 1.12 -2.62
C GLY A 243 -29.59 0.02 -2.82
N LYS A 244 -29.55 -0.60 -3.99
CA LYS A 244 -30.36 -1.77 -4.34
C LYS A 244 -29.58 -3.05 -4.06
N LEU A 245 -30.28 -4.10 -3.61
CA LEU A 245 -29.65 -5.38 -3.32
C LEU A 245 -29.31 -6.11 -4.62
N ASN A 246 -28.02 -6.32 -4.88
CA ASN A 246 -27.59 -7.34 -5.82
C ASN A 246 -27.75 -8.72 -5.15
N ALA A 247 -28.69 -9.54 -5.64
CA ALA A 247 -29.02 -10.82 -5.04
C ALA A 247 -27.88 -11.85 -5.18
N ARG A 248 -27.17 -11.86 -6.32
CA ARG A 248 -26.09 -12.81 -6.62
C ARG A 248 -24.94 -12.70 -5.63
N TRP A 249 -24.51 -11.48 -5.31
CA TRP A 249 -23.39 -11.23 -4.40
C TRP A 249 -23.84 -10.83 -2.99
N ALA A 250 -25.15 -10.77 -2.74
CA ALA A 250 -25.77 -10.42 -1.47
C ALA A 250 -25.19 -9.13 -0.84
N ILE A 251 -24.99 -8.10 -1.66
CA ILE A 251 -24.52 -6.76 -1.25
C ILE A 251 -25.46 -5.68 -1.77
N THR A 252 -25.59 -4.57 -1.03
CA THR A 252 -26.25 -3.37 -1.57
C THR A 252 -25.25 -2.54 -2.38
N VAL A 253 -25.67 -2.10 -3.56
CA VAL A 253 -24.87 -1.33 -4.53
C VAL A 253 -25.66 -0.08 -4.94
N PRO A 254 -25.02 1.00 -5.42
CA PRO A 254 -25.75 2.18 -5.89
C PRO A 254 -26.83 1.81 -6.92
N GLU A 255 -27.98 2.48 -6.85
CA GLU A 255 -29.14 2.15 -7.69
C GLU A 255 -28.82 2.34 -9.18
N GLU A 256 -28.14 3.42 -9.53
CA GLU A 256 -27.67 3.74 -10.88
C GLU A 256 -26.79 2.62 -11.47
N MET A 257 -25.95 2.01 -10.62
CA MET A 257 -25.08 0.90 -11.00
C MET A 257 -25.76 -0.47 -10.91
N HIS A 258 -27.02 -0.57 -10.51
CA HIS A 258 -27.70 -1.87 -10.45
C HIS A 258 -28.27 -2.27 -11.82
N GLU A 259 -28.62 -1.32 -12.67
CA GLU A 259 -29.39 -1.56 -13.91
C GLU A 259 -28.52 -1.87 -15.12
N GLU A 260 -27.33 -1.25 -15.21
CA GLU A 260 -26.33 -1.50 -16.28
C GLU A 260 -25.90 -2.98 -16.40
N SER A 261 -26.07 -3.79 -15.34
CA SER A 261 -25.77 -5.23 -15.36
C SER A 261 -26.73 -6.06 -16.21
N ARG A 262 -27.83 -5.50 -16.72
CA ARG A 262 -28.87 -6.24 -17.47
C ARG A 262 -28.80 -6.10 -18.99
N GLU A 263 -27.99 -5.18 -19.53
CA GLU A 263 -27.99 -4.90 -20.98
C GLU A 263 -27.09 -5.83 -21.83
N HIS A 264 -26.38 -6.77 -21.21
CA HIS A 264 -25.51 -7.74 -21.91
C HIS A 264 -25.96 -9.20 -21.77
N GLY A 265 -27.27 -9.43 -21.59
CA GLY A 265 -27.89 -10.75 -21.56
C GLY A 265 -28.33 -11.26 -22.93
#